data_AF-A0A7V9JWH3-F1
#
_entry.id   AF-A0A7V9JWH3-F1
#
_cell.length_a   1.000
_cell.length_b   1.000
_cell.length_c   1.000
_cell.angle_alpha   90.00
_cell.angle_beta   90.00
_cell.angle_gamma   90.00
#
_symmetry.space_group_name_H-M   'P 1'
#
loop_
_entity.id
_entity.type
_entity.pdbx_description
1 polymer ?
#
loop_
_entity_poly.entity_id
_entity_poly.type
_entity_poly.pdbx_seq_one_letter_code
_entity_poly.pdbx_strand_id
1 'polypeptide(L)' 'MKNPDELVTEEGYVLKFRECESEDVTLNIPKDVLASLEKVARMRDLSLHALLKLYIGQNLRQDLANYFSNNILERT' A
#
# COMPACT_ATOMS: atom_id res chain seq x y z
N MET A 1 -26.52 27.03 -0.27
CA MET A 1 -27.19 25.73 -0.06
C MET A 1 -26.07 24.72 0.21
N LYS A 2 -26.04 24.12 1.41
CA LYS A 2 -24.96 23.20 1.83
C LYS A 2 -25.20 21.87 1.09
N ASN A 3 -24.20 21.38 0.35
CA ASN A 3 -24.30 20.14 -0.41
C ASN A 3 -24.36 18.97 0.60
N PRO A 4 -25.38 18.10 0.60
CA PRO A 4 -25.60 17.11 1.67
C PRO A 4 -24.50 16.04 1.79
N ASP A 5 -23.58 15.95 0.84
CA ASP A 5 -22.51 14.94 0.81
C ASP A 5 -21.14 15.44 1.30
N GLU A 6 -21.04 16.67 1.83
CA GLU A 6 -19.78 17.19 2.36
C GLU A 6 -19.48 16.64 3.75
N LEU A 7 -18.43 15.82 3.85
CA LEU A 7 -17.87 15.39 5.13
C LEU A 7 -17.15 16.58 5.77
N VAL A 8 -17.71 17.10 6.87
CA VAL A 8 -17.20 18.26 7.59
C VAL A 8 -16.72 17.82 8.98
N THR A 9 -15.52 18.26 9.38
CA THR A 9 -14.99 18.00 10.73
C THR A 9 -15.80 18.75 11.79
N GLU A 10 -15.66 18.38 13.07
CA GLU A 10 -16.30 19.08 14.20
C GLU A 10 -15.92 20.58 14.25
N GLU A 11 -14.74 20.92 13.74
CA GLU A 11 -14.19 22.28 13.65
C GLU A 11 -14.67 23.06 12.41
N GLY A 12 -15.47 22.43 11.53
CA GLY A 12 -16.07 23.08 10.37
C GLY A 12 -15.26 22.99 9.07
N TYR A 13 -14.21 22.17 9.00
CA TYR A 13 -13.41 21.99 7.78
C TYR A 13 -14.02 20.94 6.85
N VAL A 14 -14.11 21.26 5.56
CA VAL A 14 -14.56 20.32 4.53
C VAL A 14 -13.42 19.36 4.18
N LEU A 15 -13.63 18.06 4.41
CA LEU A 15 -12.70 17.01 4.01
C LEU A 15 -12.81 16.76 2.51
N LYS A 16 -11.70 16.97 1.80
CA LYS A 16 -11.58 16.60 0.37
C LYS A 16 -10.74 15.34 0.27
N PHE A 17 -11.39 14.22 0.01
CA PHE A 17 -10.69 12.98 -0.31
C PHE A 17 -10.05 13.11 -1.68
N ARG A 18 -8.73 12.94 -1.73
CA ARG A 18 -8.00 12.75 -2.98
C ARG A 18 -7.79 11.27 -3.18
N GLU A 19 -8.45 10.70 -4.18
CA GLU A 19 -8.15 9.33 -4.60
C GLU A 19 -6.68 9.24 -5.04
N CYS A 20 -5.99 8.21 -4.57
CA CYS A 20 -4.63 7.92 -5.00
C CYS A 20 -4.73 7.20 -6.35
N GLU A 21 -4.07 7.72 -7.38
CA GLU A 21 -3.99 7.05 -8.67
C GLU A 21 -3.40 5.65 -8.48
N SER A 22 -4.14 4.64 -8.92
CA SER A 22 -3.76 3.24 -8.75
C SER A 22 -4.07 2.46 -10.02
N GLU A 23 -3.22 1.49 -10.33
CA GLU A 23 -3.41 0.54 -11.43
C GLU A 23 -3.50 -0.88 -10.91
N ASP A 24 -4.32 -1.71 -11.56
CA ASP A 24 -4.46 -3.11 -11.23
C ASP A 24 -3.31 -3.93 -11.83
N VAL A 25 -2.72 -4.80 -11.01
CA VAL A 25 -1.66 -5.72 -11.42
C VAL A 25 -2.15 -7.15 -11.27
N THR A 26 -2.25 -7.88 -12.38
CA THR A 26 -2.60 -9.32 -12.37
C THR A 26 -1.34 -10.17 -12.24
N LEU A 27 -1.29 -11.05 -11.24
CA LEU A 27 -0.18 -11.97 -11.02
C LEU A 27 -0.67 -13.42 -11.04
N ASN A 28 0.02 -14.29 -11.78
CA ASN A 28 -0.20 -15.73 -11.70
C ASN A 28 0.65 -16.29 -10.56
N ILE A 29 0.00 -16.81 -9.52
CA ILE A 29 0.65 -17.33 -8.31
C ILE A 29 0.35 -18.83 -8.20
N PRO A 30 1.35 -19.69 -7.96
CA PRO A 30 1.14 -21.10 -7.66
C PRO A 30 0.16 -21.29 -6.50
N LYS A 31 -0.73 -22.29 -6.61
CA LYS A 31 -1.82 -22.50 -5.64
C LYS A 31 -1.32 -22.79 -4.22
N ASP A 32 -0.20 -23.50 -4.10
CA ASP A 32 0.48 -23.82 -2.85
C ASP A 32 1.07 -22.56 -2.18
N VAL A 33 1.62 -21.64 -2.99
CA VAL A 33 2.10 -20.33 -2.51
C VAL A 33 0.92 -19.48 -2.03
N LEU A 34 -0.18 -19.45 -2.78
CA LEU A 34 -1.40 -18.74 -2.37
C LEU A 34 -1.94 -19.27 -1.02
N ALA A 35 -2.01 -20.59 -0.85
CA ALA A 35 -2.43 -21.21 0.41
C ALA A 35 -1.51 -20.84 1.58
N SER A 36 -0.20 -20.74 1.32
CA SER A 36 0.79 -20.29 2.30
C SER A 36 0.57 -18.81 2.68
N LEU A 37 0.32 -17.95 1.70
CA LEU A 37 0.01 -16.52 1.93
C LEU A 37 -1.26 -16.35 2.76
N GLU A 38 -2.32 -17.10 2.48
CA GLU A 38 -3.56 -17.07 3.27
C GLU A 38 -3.35 -17.51 4.71
N LYS A 39 -2.54 -18.54 4.94
CA LYS A 39 -2.19 -18.99 6.30
C LYS A 39 -1.49 -17.89 7.08
N VAL A 40 -0.54 -17.20 6.46
CA VAL A 40 0.19 -16.10 7.09
C VAL A 40 -0.73 -14.90 7.32
N ALA A 41 -1.63 -14.59 6.38
CA ALA A 41 -2.60 -13.52 6.52
C ALA A 41 -3.49 -13.74 7.76
N ARG A 42 -4.03 -14.95 7.93
CA ARG A 42 -4.80 -15.35 9.12
C ARG A 42 -3.98 -15.24 10.42
N MET A 43 -2.73 -15.71 10.40
CA MET A 43 -1.86 -15.66 11.58
C MET A 43 -1.57 -14.23 12.04
N ARG A 44 -1.55 -13.26 11.11
CA ARG A 44 -1.24 -11.85 11.38
C ARG A 44 -2.50 -10.97 11.49
N ASP A 45 -3.68 -11.57 11.47
CA ASP A 45 -4.98 -10.87 11.45
C ASP A 45 -5.09 -9.83 10.32
N LEU A 46 -4.62 -10.20 9.13
CA LEU A 46 -4.67 -9.38 7.93
C LEU A 46 -5.52 -10.05 6.85
N SER A 47 -6.15 -9.23 6.00
CA SER A 47 -6.65 -9.73 4.73
C SER A 47 -5.49 -10.11 3.81
N LEU A 48 -5.73 -11.03 2.87
CA LEU A 48 -4.73 -11.44 1.89
C LEU A 48 -4.18 -10.23 1.10
N HIS A 49 -5.06 -9.31 0.66
CA HIS A 49 -4.66 -8.08 -0.01
C HIS A 49 -3.80 -7.17 0.87
N ALA A 50 -4.13 -7.02 2.15
CA ALA A 50 -3.33 -6.22 3.07
C ALA A 50 -1.93 -6.81 3.26
N LEU A 51 -1.82 -8.15 3.38
CA LEU A 51 -0.55 -8.84 3.47
C LEU A 51 0.31 -8.63 2.22
N LEU A 52 -0.29 -8.77 1.03
CA LEU A 52 0.42 -8.55 -0.24
C LEU A 52 0.95 -7.12 -0.36
N LYS A 53 0.11 -6.11 -0.08
CA LYS A 53 0.52 -4.70 -0.07
C LYS A 53 1.65 -4.45 0.93
N LEU A 54 1.58 -5.05 2.11
CA LEU A 54 2.62 -4.93 3.13
C LEU A 54 3.97 -5.51 2.64
N TYR A 55 3.96 -6.72 2.08
CA TYR A 55 5.18 -7.39 1.61
C TYR A 55 5.82 -6.68 0.42
N ILE A 56 5.00 -6.22 -0.53
CA ILE A 56 5.49 -5.41 -1.65
C ILE A 56 6.10 -4.11 -1.14
N GLY A 57 5.37 -3.38 -0.28
CA GLY A 57 5.83 -2.09 0.23
C GLY A 57 7.06 -2.19 1.14
N GLN A 58 7.22 -3.28 1.89
CA GLN A 58 8.39 -3.50 2.74
C GLN A 58 9.68 -3.62 1.93
N ASN A 59 9.73 -4.56 0.98
CA ASN A 59 10.93 -4.78 0.18
C ASN A 59 11.21 -3.60 -0.76
N LEU A 60 10.17 -3.04 -1.41
CA LEU A 60 10.35 -1.91 -2.32
C LEU A 60 10.96 -0.70 -1.62
N ARG A 61 10.51 -0.36 -0.41
CA ARG A 61 11.11 0.75 0.36
C ARG A 61 12.57 0.49 0.70
N GLN A 62 12.92 -0.75 1.04
CA GLN A 62 14.31 -1.12 1.31
C GLN A 62 15.18 -1.02 0.05
N ASP A 63 14.70 -1.51 -1.08
CA ASP A 63 15.41 -1.46 -2.36
C ASP A 63 15.62 -0.02 -2.83
N LEU A 64 14.59 0.83 -2.71
CA LEU A 64 14.71 2.25 -3.03
C LEU A 64 15.74 2.95 -2.14
N ALA A 65 15.73 2.70 -0.84
CA ALA A 65 16.71 3.28 0.09
C ALA A 65 18.16 2.88 -0.26
N ASN A 66 18.36 1.61 -0.63
CA ASN A 66 19.66 1.11 -1.09
C ASN A 66 20.07 1.77 -2.41
N TYR A 67 19.15 1.85 -3.38
CA TYR A 67 19.40 2.50 -4.67
C TYR A 67 19.83 3.95 -4.48
N PHE A 68 19.14 4.73 -3.65
CA PHE A 68 19.51 6.12 -3.40
C PHE A 68 20.88 6.25 -2.71
N SER A 69 21.17 5.41 -1.72
CA SER A 69 22.46 5.45 -1.01
C SER A 69 23.64 5.22 -1.96
N ASN A 70 23.53 4.22 -2.84
CA ASN A 70 24.58 3.89 -3.80
C ASN A 70 24.75 4.96 -4.90
N ASN A 71 23.65 5.56 -5.38
CA ASN A 71 23.70 6.57 -6.45
C ASN A 71 24.18 7.95 -5.96
N ILE A 72 24.02 8.28 -4.68
CA ILE A 72 24.52 9.54 -4.11
C ILE A 72 26.06 9.48 -3.96
N LEU A 73 26.61 8.33 -3.55
CA LEU A 73 28.05 8.12 -3.41
C LEU A 73 28.82 8.23 -4.73
N GLU A 74 28.22 7.87 -5.87
CA GLU A 74 28.88 7.97 -7.18
C GLU A 74 28.86 9.38 -7.80
N ARG A 75 28.07 10.31 -7.25
CA ARG A 75 27.93 11.67 -7.78
C ARG A 75 28.71 12.74 -7.02
N THR A 76 29.55 12.36 -6.06
CA THR A 76 30.39 13.28 -5.27
C THR A 76 31.86 13.09 -5.60
#